data_AF-A0A423HUE5-F1
#
_entry.id   AF-A0A423HUE5-F1
#
_cell.length_a   1.000
_cell.length_b   1.000
_cell.length_c   1.000
_cell.angle_alpha   90.00
_cell.angle_beta   90.00
_cell.angle_gamma   90.00
#
_symmetry.space_group_name_H-M   'P 1'
#
loop_
_entity.id
_entity.type
_entity.pdbx_description
1 polymer ?
#
loop_
_entity_poly.entity_id
_entity_poly.type
_entity_poly.pdbx_seq_one_letter_code
_entity_poly.pdbx_strand_id
1 'polypeptide(L)'
;MGVLHKLAWLGGLLLLCLGQIHAATTEKEDSQAAKALLEKALAYYHEQGDKAFAAFSRQGEFVDKDRYVFVVDTKGVMLASGGPSSALIGRDVSEVLGPEVQKAFKDALKVPEGNGIQQAEYRWQNWADGKVERKHVFYQRIGQRILAVGYYLPRASPQQAQALLDKAAVDLAKNEKGTLTAINSLKGGYLQDDLYVFVVDLDTQRYVAHGTNLRLINTDFGKIKDPEGKPVGEPILALMAKQDDGEYEYRWKNPVTGKVEDKHAYLKKVGHFLVAVGYYSP
;
A
#
# COMPACT_ATOMS: atom_id res chain seq x y z
N MET A 1 -55.21 -17.78 -10.65
CA MET A 1 -54.61 -16.45 -10.86
C MET A 1 -53.63 -16.18 -9.73
N GLY A 2 -52.35 -16.50 -9.90
CA GLY A 2 -51.28 -16.28 -8.91
C GLY A 2 -50.24 -15.34 -9.54
N VAL A 3 -50.17 -14.08 -9.09
CA VAL A 3 -49.28 -13.51 -8.07
C VAL A 3 -47.80 -13.46 -8.49
N LEU A 4 -47.37 -12.20 -8.59
CA LEU A 4 -46.03 -11.60 -8.60
C LEU A 4 -44.88 -12.50 -8.13
N HIS A 5 -43.70 -12.34 -8.74
CA HIS A 5 -42.43 -11.90 -8.11
C HIS A 5 -41.33 -11.84 -9.19
N LYS A 6 -41.09 -10.65 -9.76
CA LYS A 6 -39.89 -10.32 -10.55
C LYS A 6 -39.30 -9.04 -9.96
N LEU A 7 -38.42 -9.15 -8.97
CA LEU A 7 -37.53 -8.06 -8.53
C LEU A 7 -36.60 -8.59 -7.44
N ALA A 8 -35.39 -9.05 -7.80
CA ALA A 8 -34.28 -9.21 -6.86
C ALA A 8 -32.92 -9.49 -7.52
N TRP A 9 -32.55 -8.87 -8.65
CA TRP A 9 -31.23 -9.11 -9.27
C TRP A 9 -30.56 -7.82 -9.77
N LEU A 10 -30.43 -6.81 -8.90
CA LEU A 10 -29.68 -5.57 -9.20
C LEU A 10 -28.82 -5.05 -8.03
N GLY A 11 -28.76 -5.76 -6.89
CA GLY A 11 -28.03 -5.29 -5.70
C GLY A 11 -26.52 -5.55 -5.66
N GLY A 12 -26.01 -6.50 -6.47
CA GLY A 12 -24.62 -6.97 -6.37
C GLY A 12 -23.56 -6.11 -7.06
N LEU A 13 -23.92 -5.35 -8.10
CA LEU A 13 -22.95 -4.55 -8.88
C LEU A 13 -22.66 -3.16 -8.27
N LEU A 14 -23.56 -2.60 -7.45
CA LEU A 14 -23.34 -1.28 -6.85
C LEU A 14 -22.32 -1.31 -5.70
N LEU A 15 -22.25 -2.41 -4.93
CA LEU A 15 -21.39 -2.51 -3.74
C LEU A 15 -19.89 -2.61 -4.06
N LEU A 16 -19.51 -3.20 -5.19
CA LEU A 16 -18.11 -3.33 -5.60
C LEU A 16 -17.52 -2.00 -6.12
N CYS A 17 -18.30 -1.21 -6.85
CA CYS A 17 -17.88 0.14 -7.27
C CYS A 17 -17.74 1.08 -6.07
N LEU A 18 -18.64 0.98 -5.08
CA LEU A 18 -18.61 1.83 -3.89
C LEU A 18 -17.30 1.69 -3.09
N GLY A 19 -16.73 0.48 -2.97
CA GLY A 19 -15.49 0.26 -2.22
C GLY A 19 -14.24 0.88 -2.85
N GLN A 20 -14.06 0.74 -4.17
CA GLN A 20 -12.94 1.38 -4.89
C GLN A 20 -13.12 2.90 -4.97
N ILE A 21 -14.35 3.37 -5.16
CA ILE A 21 -14.67 4.81 -5.14
C ILE A 21 -14.39 5.37 -3.75
N HIS A 22 -14.75 4.66 -2.67
CA HIS A 22 -14.52 5.13 -1.30
C HIS A 22 -13.03 5.23 -0.98
N ALA A 23 -12.22 4.20 -1.26
CA ALA A 23 -10.77 4.25 -1.01
C ALA A 23 -10.07 5.36 -1.84
N ALA A 24 -10.43 5.52 -3.12
CA ALA A 24 -9.91 6.58 -3.97
C ALA A 24 -10.39 7.98 -3.52
N THR A 25 -11.59 8.07 -2.93
CA THR A 25 -12.16 9.30 -2.40
C THR A 25 -11.47 9.68 -1.08
N THR A 26 -11.23 8.71 -0.19
CA THR A 26 -10.46 8.92 1.05
C THR A 26 -9.02 9.35 0.75
N GLU A 27 -8.34 8.70 -0.20
CA GLU A 27 -7.00 9.12 -0.61
C GLU A 27 -6.99 10.57 -1.14
N LYS A 28 -7.97 10.93 -1.98
CA LYS A 28 -8.08 12.29 -2.51
C LYS A 28 -8.38 13.31 -1.41
N GLU A 29 -9.25 12.98 -0.48
CA GLU A 29 -9.58 13.83 0.68
C GLU A 29 -8.36 14.03 1.59
N ASP A 30 -7.64 12.95 1.91
CA ASP A 30 -6.43 13.01 2.73
C ASP A 30 -5.30 13.79 2.03
N SER A 31 -5.18 13.63 0.70
CA SER A 31 -4.26 14.41 -0.12
C SER A 31 -4.58 15.91 -0.08
N GLN A 32 -5.85 16.29 -0.24
CA GLN A 32 -6.29 17.68 -0.15
C GLN A 32 -6.08 18.26 1.25
N ALA A 33 -6.41 17.49 2.29
CA ALA A 33 -6.23 17.90 3.69
C ALA A 33 -4.75 18.10 4.03
N ALA A 34 -3.87 17.18 3.61
CA ALA A 34 -2.43 17.29 3.83
C ALA A 34 -1.83 18.52 3.14
N LYS A 35 -2.24 18.79 1.90
CA LYS A 35 -1.79 19.99 1.17
C LYS A 35 -2.29 21.28 1.82
N ALA A 36 -3.55 21.35 2.23
CA ALA A 36 -4.11 22.51 2.91
C ALA A 36 -3.41 22.77 4.27
N LEU A 37 -3.09 21.71 5.01
CA LEU A 37 -2.35 21.82 6.27
C LEU A 37 -0.92 22.34 6.05
N LEU A 38 -0.26 21.90 4.97
CA LEU A 38 1.05 22.44 4.59
C LEU A 38 0.96 23.92 4.20
N GLU A 39 -0.01 24.30 3.37
CA GLU A 39 -0.20 25.71 2.97
C GLU A 39 -0.42 26.61 4.19
N LYS A 40 -1.23 26.15 5.16
CA LYS A 40 -1.42 26.83 6.45
C LYS A 40 -0.11 26.96 7.22
N ALA A 41 0.69 25.90 7.29
CA ALA A 41 1.99 25.90 7.97
C ALA A 41 3.00 26.84 7.29
N LEU A 42 3.03 26.88 5.96
CA LEU A 42 3.87 27.79 5.18
C LEU A 42 3.50 29.24 5.45
N ALA A 43 2.22 29.59 5.42
CA ALA A 43 1.74 30.94 5.74
C ALA A 43 2.18 31.37 7.15
N TYR A 44 1.99 30.50 8.15
CA TYR A 44 2.42 30.76 9.52
C TYR A 44 3.94 30.90 9.65
N TYR A 45 4.71 30.06 8.96
CA TYR A 45 6.17 30.14 8.96
C TYR A 45 6.68 31.42 8.27
N HIS A 46 6.01 31.91 7.23
CA HIS A 46 6.37 33.18 6.58
C HIS A 46 6.26 34.38 7.54
N GLU A 47 5.29 34.37 8.45
CA GLU A 47 5.11 35.44 9.44
C GLU A 47 6.04 35.30 10.66
N GLN A 48 6.24 34.06 11.14
CA GLN A 48 6.89 33.81 12.43
C GLN A 48 8.37 33.38 12.31
N GLY A 49 8.78 32.91 11.13
CA GLY A 49 10.06 32.25 10.92
C GLY A 49 10.24 31.04 11.85
N ASP A 50 11.46 30.82 12.34
CA ASP A 50 11.80 29.69 13.21
C ASP A 50 11.00 29.64 14.53
N LYS A 51 10.36 30.75 14.97
CA LYS A 51 9.44 30.72 16.13
C LYS A 51 8.23 29.81 15.90
N ALA A 52 7.88 29.55 14.65
CA ALA A 52 6.78 28.65 14.29
C ALA A 52 7.01 27.19 14.77
N PHE A 53 8.27 26.78 14.96
CA PHE A 53 8.59 25.41 15.35
C PHE A 53 7.97 24.99 16.68
N ALA A 54 7.78 25.93 17.61
CA ALA A 54 7.07 25.67 18.85
C ALA A 54 5.59 25.30 18.62
N ALA A 55 4.94 25.93 17.64
CA ALA A 55 3.56 25.61 17.27
C ALA A 55 3.48 24.27 16.52
N PHE A 56 4.46 23.97 15.67
CA PHE A 56 4.54 22.71 14.94
C PHE A 56 4.91 21.51 15.82
N SER A 57 5.52 21.72 16.98
CA SER A 57 6.02 20.65 17.87
C SER A 57 5.07 20.30 19.02
N ARG A 58 3.81 20.71 18.93
CA ARG A 58 2.78 20.43 19.94
C ARG A 58 1.46 20.05 19.29
N GLN A 59 0.60 19.39 20.05
CA GLN A 59 -0.77 19.17 19.63
C GLN A 59 -1.51 20.50 19.44
N GLY A 60 -2.36 20.57 18.42
CA GLY A 60 -3.11 21.76 18.09
C GLY A 60 -3.33 21.90 16.59
N GLU A 61 -3.32 23.14 16.13
CA GLU A 61 -3.85 23.52 14.81
C GLU A 61 -3.01 23.08 13.58
N PHE A 62 -1.83 22.50 13.82
CA PHE A 62 -0.91 21.95 12.83
C PHE A 62 -0.83 20.41 12.86
N VAL A 63 -1.79 19.79 13.57
CA VAL A 63 -2.02 18.35 13.61
C VAL A 63 -3.50 18.10 13.28
N ASP A 64 -3.74 17.21 12.31
CA ASP A 64 -5.08 16.81 11.87
C ASP A 64 -5.11 15.29 11.67
N LYS A 65 -5.75 14.57 12.60
CA LYS A 65 -5.73 13.10 12.69
C LYS A 65 -4.28 12.57 12.72
N ASP A 66 -3.86 11.88 11.66
CA ASP A 66 -2.55 11.29 11.44
C ASP A 66 -1.60 12.19 10.63
N ARG A 67 -2.09 13.33 10.12
CA ARG A 67 -1.33 14.35 9.40
C ARG A 67 -0.79 15.37 10.37
N TYR A 68 0.48 15.73 10.21
CA TYR A 68 1.15 16.69 11.07
C TYR A 68 2.28 17.38 10.30
N VAL A 69 2.55 18.62 10.70
CA VAL A 69 3.71 19.36 10.19
C VAL A 69 4.98 18.79 10.81
N PHE A 70 6.00 18.59 9.99
CA PHE A 70 7.37 18.38 10.45
C PHE A 70 8.34 19.23 9.61
N VAL A 71 9.46 19.60 10.23
CA VAL A 71 10.46 20.47 9.63
C VAL A 71 11.83 19.83 9.77
N VAL A 72 12.54 19.70 8.64
CA VAL A 72 13.93 19.24 8.61
C VAL A 72 14.77 20.33 7.96
N ASP A 73 15.98 20.55 8.46
CA ASP A 73 16.90 21.48 7.81
C ASP A 73 17.64 20.85 6.62
N THR A 74 18.38 21.65 5.87
CA THR A 74 19.15 21.15 4.71
C THR A 74 20.34 20.27 5.07
N LYS A 75 20.66 20.13 6.36
CA LYS A 75 21.70 19.22 6.88
C LYS A 75 21.11 17.89 7.35
N GLY A 76 19.78 17.78 7.42
CA GLY A 76 19.11 16.57 7.89
C GLY A 76 18.67 16.64 9.36
N VAL A 77 18.79 17.79 10.04
CA VAL A 77 18.37 17.92 11.43
C VAL A 77 16.86 18.12 11.51
N MET A 78 16.17 17.28 12.30
CA MET A 78 14.75 17.48 12.61
C MET A 78 14.60 18.70 13.53
N LEU A 79 13.89 19.73 13.08
CA LEU A 79 13.71 20.98 13.80
C LEU A 79 12.36 21.07 14.52
N ALA A 80 11.33 20.44 13.96
CA ALA A 80 9.99 20.41 14.54
C ALA A 80 9.21 19.19 14.05
N SER A 81 8.28 18.70 14.86
CA SER A 81 7.32 17.69 14.42
C SER A 81 6.12 17.61 15.36
N GLY A 82 4.92 17.62 14.79
CA GLY A 82 3.66 17.44 15.53
C GLY A 82 3.30 15.97 15.74
N GLY A 83 4.09 15.04 15.21
CA GLY A 83 3.83 13.61 15.25
C GLY A 83 4.91 12.80 15.94
N PRO A 84 5.00 11.49 15.65
CA PRO A 84 5.97 10.58 16.30
C PRO A 84 7.43 10.98 16.12
N SER A 85 7.77 11.71 15.05
CA SER A 85 9.12 12.22 14.83
C SER A 85 9.50 13.39 15.75
N SER A 86 8.61 13.83 16.66
CA SER A 86 8.95 14.75 17.74
C SER A 86 10.08 14.22 18.63
N ALA A 87 10.17 12.90 18.82
CA ALA A 87 11.28 12.25 19.51
C ALA A 87 12.65 12.42 18.81
N LEU A 88 12.65 12.83 17.54
CA LEU A 88 13.85 13.05 16.72
C LEU A 88 14.29 14.52 16.68
N ILE A 89 13.55 15.45 17.28
CA ILE A 89 13.91 16.88 17.27
C ILE A 89 15.34 17.08 17.83
N GLY A 90 16.15 17.84 17.09
CA GLY A 90 17.55 18.10 17.37
C GLY A 90 18.53 17.04 16.87
N ARG A 91 18.05 15.94 16.28
CA ARG A 91 18.89 14.87 15.73
C ARG A 91 19.02 14.98 14.22
N ASP A 92 20.18 14.60 13.70
CA ASP A 92 20.34 14.33 12.27
C ASP A 92 19.58 13.05 11.92
N VAL A 93 18.47 13.21 11.19
CA VAL A 93 17.66 12.08 10.74
C VAL A 93 18.25 11.44 9.49
N SER A 94 19.12 12.11 8.73
CA SER A 94 19.66 11.54 7.49
C SER A 94 20.43 10.24 7.72
N GLU A 95 21.07 10.08 8.88
CA GLU A 95 21.84 8.89 9.25
C GLU A 95 20.98 7.77 9.87
N VAL A 96 19.83 8.09 10.43
CA VAL A 96 18.93 7.14 11.13
C VAL A 96 17.86 6.58 10.18
N LEU A 97 17.64 7.25 9.06
CA LEU A 97 16.66 6.89 8.05
C LEU A 97 17.12 5.71 7.18
N GLY A 98 16.17 4.83 6.81
CA GLY A 98 16.43 3.76 5.85
C GLY A 98 16.77 4.29 4.45
N PRO A 99 17.37 3.48 3.56
CA PRO A 99 17.87 3.94 2.24
C PRO A 99 16.84 4.65 1.37
N GLU A 100 15.57 4.23 1.43
CA GLU A 100 14.48 4.85 0.68
C GLU A 100 14.22 6.29 1.14
N VAL A 101 14.07 6.53 2.45
CA VAL A 101 13.83 7.87 2.98
C VAL A 101 15.06 8.76 2.83
N GLN A 102 16.28 8.21 2.96
CA GLN A 102 17.51 8.93 2.64
C GLN A 102 17.54 9.41 1.19
N LYS A 103 17.12 8.56 0.24
CA LYS A 103 17.02 8.93 -1.17
C LYS A 103 15.98 10.03 -1.36
N ALA A 104 14.79 9.90 -0.77
CA ALA A 104 13.74 10.92 -0.83
C ALA A 104 14.22 12.27 -0.29
N PHE A 105 14.95 12.26 0.84
CA PHE A 105 15.54 13.47 1.42
C PHE A 105 16.62 14.09 0.50
N LYS A 106 17.54 13.28 -0.03
CA LYS A 106 18.55 13.74 -1.01
C LYS A 106 17.91 14.33 -2.27
N ASP A 107 16.81 13.75 -2.75
CA ASP A 107 16.08 14.26 -3.90
C ASP A 107 15.35 15.58 -3.57
N ALA A 108 14.77 15.71 -2.37
CA ALA A 108 14.20 16.96 -1.88
C ALA A 108 15.23 18.10 -1.79
N LEU A 109 16.48 17.80 -1.41
CA LEU A 109 17.57 18.79 -1.34
C LEU A 109 18.00 19.32 -2.72
N LYS A 110 17.80 18.56 -3.79
CA LYS A 110 18.10 18.98 -5.16
C LYS A 110 17.12 20.01 -5.70
N VAL A 111 15.94 20.14 -5.08
CA VAL A 111 14.94 21.13 -5.50
C VAL A 111 15.42 22.53 -5.09
N PRO A 112 15.56 23.46 -6.05
CA PRO A 112 15.82 24.86 -5.76
C PRO A 112 14.78 25.48 -4.82
N GLU A 113 15.21 26.47 -4.06
CA GLU A 113 14.29 27.32 -3.31
C GLU A 113 13.29 28.01 -4.27
N GLY A 114 12.03 28.14 -3.86
CA GLY A 114 11.02 28.87 -4.62
C GLY A 114 10.25 28.06 -5.67
N ASN A 115 10.52 26.76 -5.82
CA ASN A 115 9.77 25.89 -6.75
C ASN A 115 8.35 25.50 -6.26
N GLY A 116 7.83 26.15 -5.24
CA GLY A 116 6.53 25.84 -4.65
C GLY A 116 6.48 24.45 -3.98
N ILE A 117 5.26 23.96 -3.77
CA ILE A 117 5.01 22.66 -3.14
C ILE A 117 5.44 21.53 -4.07
N GLN A 118 6.30 20.66 -3.56
CA GLN A 118 6.75 19.41 -4.14
C GLN A 118 6.08 18.22 -3.46
N GLN A 119 6.28 17.03 -4.03
CA GLN A 119 5.79 15.78 -3.47
C GLN A 119 6.87 14.70 -3.45
N ALA A 120 6.80 13.82 -2.47
CA ALA A 120 7.63 12.63 -2.35
C ALA A 120 6.84 11.49 -1.69
N GLU A 121 7.29 10.27 -1.92
CA GLU A 121 6.75 9.08 -1.26
C GLU A 121 7.88 8.29 -0.62
N TYR A 122 7.60 7.70 0.53
CA TYR A 122 8.48 6.77 1.23
C TYR A 122 7.68 5.93 2.22
N ARG A 123 8.27 4.87 2.77
CA ARG A 123 7.64 4.09 3.85
C ARG A 123 7.93 4.68 5.23
N TRP A 124 6.89 4.77 6.06
CA TRP A 124 7.02 5.26 7.43
C TRP A 124 6.09 4.51 8.37
N GLN A 125 6.47 4.43 9.64
CA GLN A 125 5.61 3.83 10.65
C GLN A 125 4.40 4.74 10.93
N ASN A 126 3.21 4.26 10.61
CA ASN A 126 1.96 4.83 11.07
C ASN A 126 1.84 4.58 12.57
N TRP A 127 1.60 5.64 13.34
CA TRP A 127 1.50 5.53 14.80
C TRP A 127 0.13 5.12 15.28
N ALA A 128 -0.90 5.29 14.43
CA ALA A 128 -2.26 4.91 14.76
C ALA A 128 -2.36 3.39 15.03
N ASP A 129 -1.57 2.59 14.30
CA ASP A 129 -1.59 1.13 14.38
C ASP A 129 -0.20 0.47 14.39
N GLY A 130 0.88 1.24 14.35
CA GLY A 130 2.26 0.76 14.39
C GLY A 130 2.77 0.16 13.07
N LYS A 131 1.97 0.16 12.00
CA LYS A 131 2.32 -0.48 10.72
C LYS A 131 3.29 0.38 9.92
N VAL A 132 4.19 -0.26 9.17
CA VAL A 132 4.98 0.44 8.16
C VAL A 132 4.15 0.56 6.90
N GLU A 133 3.74 1.78 6.57
CA GLU A 133 2.83 2.06 5.47
C GLU A 133 3.47 3.04 4.48
N ARG A 134 2.94 3.10 3.26
CA ARG A 134 3.38 4.11 2.30
C ARG A 134 2.90 5.46 2.79
N LYS A 135 3.78 6.45 2.82
CA LYS A 135 3.46 7.82 3.20
C LYS A 135 3.69 8.73 2.01
N HIS A 136 2.64 9.40 1.57
CA HIS A 136 2.73 10.47 0.59
C HIS A 136 2.91 11.79 1.31
N VAL A 137 3.88 12.60 0.87
CA VAL A 137 4.28 13.81 1.57
C VAL A 137 4.36 14.97 0.59
N PHE A 138 3.67 16.06 0.93
CA PHE A 138 3.91 17.36 0.34
C PHE A 138 4.97 18.10 1.14
N TYR A 139 5.88 18.77 0.45
CA TYR A 139 6.91 19.57 1.11
C TYR A 139 7.26 20.81 0.32
N GLN A 140 7.76 21.83 1.01
CA GLN A 140 8.33 23.01 0.37
C GLN A 140 9.57 23.47 1.13
N ARG A 141 10.61 23.81 0.36
CA ARG A 141 11.85 24.37 0.88
C ARG A 141 11.75 25.90 0.94
N ILE A 142 12.05 26.47 2.11
CA ILE A 142 12.22 27.90 2.35
C ILE A 142 13.59 28.09 2.99
N GLY A 143 14.53 28.66 2.23
CA GLY A 143 15.95 28.75 2.60
C GLY A 143 16.55 27.40 3.01
N GLN A 144 16.86 27.29 4.30
CA GLN A 144 17.44 26.10 4.93
C GLN A 144 16.39 25.19 5.60
N ARG A 145 15.10 25.47 5.48
CA ARG A 145 14.03 24.68 6.10
C ARG A 145 13.22 23.96 5.04
N ILE A 146 12.91 22.70 5.30
CA ILE A 146 11.97 21.90 4.50
C ILE A 146 10.78 21.62 5.40
N LEU A 147 9.67 22.30 5.13
CA LEU A 147 8.41 22.08 5.81
C LEU A 147 7.64 21.02 5.04
N ALA A 148 7.07 20.05 5.76
CA ALA A 148 6.40 18.92 5.14
C ALA A 148 5.18 18.47 5.93
N VAL A 149 4.19 17.98 5.21
CA VAL A 149 3.00 17.31 5.74
C VAL A 149 2.72 16.10 4.85
N GLY A 150 2.37 14.97 5.45
CA GLY A 150 1.98 13.79 4.69
C GLY A 150 0.85 13.02 5.32
N TYR A 151 0.30 12.11 4.53
CA TYR A 151 -0.77 11.18 4.89
C TYR A 151 -0.34 9.75 4.56
N TYR A 152 -0.90 8.78 5.27
CA TYR A 152 -0.62 7.37 5.03
C TYR A 152 -1.55 6.83 3.95
N LEU A 153 -0.99 5.98 3.10
CA LEU A 153 -1.69 5.13 2.16
C LEU A 153 -1.71 3.74 2.81
N PRO A 154 -2.85 3.34 3.40
CA PRO A 154 -2.92 2.17 4.25
C PRO A 154 -2.58 0.89 3.48
N ARG A 155 -2.11 -0.11 4.22
CA ARG A 155 -1.87 -1.48 3.70
C ARG A 155 -3.13 -2.03 3.05
N ALA A 156 -2.96 -2.94 2.10
CA ALA A 156 -4.12 -3.43 1.37
C ALA A 156 -5.13 -4.15 2.27
N SER A 157 -6.40 -3.85 2.05
CA SER A 157 -7.51 -4.43 2.79
C SER A 157 -7.93 -5.78 2.21
N PRO A 158 -8.67 -6.59 3.01
CA PRO A 158 -9.32 -7.80 2.51
C PRO A 158 -10.19 -7.53 1.27
N GLN A 159 -10.91 -6.41 1.25
CA GLN A 159 -11.78 -6.03 0.13
C GLN A 159 -10.99 -5.71 -1.13
N GLN A 160 -9.82 -5.06 -1.00
CA GLN A 160 -8.94 -4.80 -2.14
C GLN A 160 -8.33 -6.08 -2.69
N ALA A 161 -7.95 -7.03 -1.82
CA ALA A 161 -7.47 -8.35 -2.23
C ALA A 161 -8.54 -9.12 -3.02
N GLN A 162 -9.78 -9.14 -2.53
CA GLN A 162 -10.91 -9.77 -3.22
C GLN A 162 -11.18 -9.11 -4.57
N ALA A 163 -11.19 -7.77 -4.63
CA ALA A 163 -11.41 -7.03 -5.89
C ALA A 163 -10.31 -7.33 -6.94
N LEU A 164 -9.05 -7.45 -6.52
CA LEU A 164 -7.96 -7.82 -7.41
C LEU A 164 -8.06 -9.28 -7.88
N LEU A 165 -8.48 -10.20 -7.01
CA LEU A 165 -8.74 -11.60 -7.36
C LEU A 165 -9.82 -11.68 -8.44
N ASP A 166 -10.96 -11.00 -8.24
CA ASP A 166 -12.07 -11.02 -9.18
C ASP A 166 -11.69 -10.40 -10.53
N LYS A 167 -10.94 -9.29 -10.51
CA LYS A 167 -10.38 -8.71 -11.74
C LYS A 167 -9.49 -9.72 -12.47
N ALA A 168 -8.54 -10.34 -11.77
CA ALA A 168 -7.62 -11.30 -12.36
C ALA A 168 -8.35 -12.52 -12.93
N ALA A 169 -9.37 -13.02 -12.24
CA ALA A 169 -10.19 -14.13 -12.69
C ALA A 169 -10.95 -13.79 -13.99
N VAL A 170 -11.57 -12.61 -14.05
CA VAL A 170 -12.27 -12.11 -15.25
C VAL A 170 -11.30 -11.96 -16.43
N ASP A 171 -10.13 -11.38 -16.20
CA ASP A 171 -9.15 -11.16 -17.27
C ASP A 171 -8.52 -12.47 -17.75
N LEU A 172 -8.29 -13.43 -16.86
CA LEU A 172 -7.77 -14.75 -17.20
C LEU A 172 -8.80 -15.55 -18.02
N ALA A 173 -10.09 -15.51 -17.65
CA ALA A 173 -11.17 -16.15 -18.40
C ALA A 173 -11.34 -15.57 -19.82
N LYS A 174 -11.05 -14.27 -20.01
CA LYS A 174 -11.14 -13.61 -21.32
C LYS A 174 -9.92 -13.83 -22.20
N ASN A 175 -8.72 -13.80 -21.62
CA ASN A 175 -7.47 -13.90 -22.34
C ASN A 175 -6.37 -14.51 -21.45
N GLU A 176 -6.36 -15.83 -21.38
CA GLU A 176 -5.43 -16.60 -20.56
C GLU A 176 -3.97 -16.20 -20.80
N LYS A 177 -3.48 -16.41 -22.04
CA LYS A 177 -2.08 -16.15 -22.41
C LYS A 177 -1.68 -14.70 -22.16
N GLY A 178 -2.55 -13.75 -22.53
CA GLY A 178 -2.29 -12.33 -22.33
C GLY A 178 -2.20 -11.95 -20.86
N THR A 179 -3.12 -12.46 -20.04
CA THR A 179 -3.17 -12.18 -18.61
C THR A 179 -1.98 -12.79 -17.87
N LEU A 180 -1.63 -14.05 -18.14
CA LEU A 180 -0.42 -14.68 -17.57
C LEU A 180 0.86 -13.90 -17.93
N THR A 181 0.97 -13.46 -19.19
CA THR A 181 2.10 -12.62 -19.65
C THR A 181 2.13 -11.27 -18.94
N ALA A 182 0.97 -10.64 -18.74
CA ALA A 182 0.86 -9.37 -18.05
C ALA A 182 1.27 -9.48 -16.57
N ILE A 183 0.81 -10.53 -15.86
CA ILE A 183 1.21 -10.81 -14.48
C ILE A 183 2.74 -10.99 -14.40
N ASN A 184 3.32 -11.83 -15.26
CA ASN A 184 4.76 -12.13 -15.23
C ASN A 184 5.66 -10.97 -15.69
N SER A 185 5.11 -10.02 -16.45
CA SER A 185 5.80 -8.79 -16.83
C SER A 185 5.57 -7.63 -15.86
N LEU A 186 4.84 -7.86 -14.76
CA LEU A 186 4.47 -6.86 -13.75
C LEU A 186 3.69 -5.68 -14.35
N LYS A 187 2.89 -5.95 -15.38
CA LYS A 187 2.04 -4.97 -16.07
C LYS A 187 0.56 -5.27 -15.81
N GLY A 188 -0.32 -4.33 -16.15
CA GLY A 188 -1.78 -4.53 -16.07
C GLY A 188 -2.39 -4.41 -14.67
N GLY A 189 -1.61 -3.97 -13.68
CA GLY A 189 -2.11 -3.72 -12.33
C GLY A 189 -2.33 -4.98 -11.49
N TYR A 190 -1.63 -6.08 -11.78
CA TYR A 190 -1.68 -7.32 -10.99
C TYR A 190 -0.70 -7.35 -9.81
N LEU A 191 0.05 -6.26 -9.63
CA LEU A 191 0.83 -5.92 -8.45
C LEU A 191 0.37 -4.50 -8.04
N GLN A 192 -0.19 -4.37 -6.85
CA GLN A 192 -0.72 -3.11 -6.30
C GLN A 192 -0.26 -2.99 -4.85
N ASP A 193 0.77 -2.18 -4.60
CA ASP A 193 1.43 -2.09 -3.30
C ASP A 193 1.93 -3.47 -2.80
N ASP A 194 1.30 -4.04 -1.79
CA ASP A 194 1.57 -5.38 -1.27
C ASP A 194 0.61 -6.48 -1.79
N LEU A 195 -0.42 -6.13 -2.56
CA LEU A 195 -1.26 -7.10 -3.26
C LEU A 195 -0.58 -7.58 -4.53
N TYR A 196 -0.65 -8.89 -4.76
CA TYR A 196 -0.22 -9.47 -6.03
C TYR A 196 -0.99 -10.73 -6.36
N VAL A 197 -1.12 -10.98 -7.66
CA VAL A 197 -1.71 -12.20 -8.20
C VAL A 197 -0.62 -13.27 -8.35
N PHE A 198 -0.94 -14.51 -7.98
CA PHE A 198 -0.24 -15.69 -8.51
C PHE A 198 -1.25 -16.67 -9.11
N VAL A 199 -0.78 -17.45 -10.07
CA VAL A 199 -1.59 -18.43 -10.80
C VAL A 199 -0.87 -19.76 -10.83
N VAL A 200 -1.60 -20.82 -10.50
CA VAL A 200 -1.16 -22.21 -10.53
C VAL A 200 -2.03 -22.96 -11.53
N ASP A 201 -1.39 -23.71 -12.41
CA ASP A 201 -2.05 -24.68 -13.28
C ASP A 201 -2.35 -25.95 -12.46
N LEU A 202 -3.62 -26.33 -12.38
CA LEU A 202 -4.10 -27.43 -11.53
C LEU A 202 -3.82 -28.81 -12.15
N ASP A 203 -3.63 -28.89 -13.46
CA ASP A 203 -3.32 -30.14 -14.16
C ASP A 203 -1.86 -30.55 -13.93
N THR A 204 -0.96 -29.57 -13.99
CA THR A 204 0.49 -29.75 -13.79
C THR A 204 0.94 -29.48 -12.36
N GLN A 205 0.10 -28.83 -11.55
CA GLN A 205 0.39 -28.35 -10.20
C GLN A 205 1.58 -27.38 -10.14
N ARG A 206 1.81 -26.60 -11.19
CA ARG A 206 2.94 -25.66 -11.27
C ARG A 206 2.47 -24.22 -11.27
N TYR A 207 3.29 -23.33 -10.70
CA TYR A 207 3.08 -21.90 -10.94
C TYR A 207 3.24 -21.59 -12.43
N VAL A 208 2.27 -20.89 -12.99
CA VAL A 208 2.32 -20.35 -14.35
C VAL A 208 2.41 -18.82 -14.37
N ALA A 209 2.04 -18.15 -13.27
CA ALA A 209 2.34 -16.74 -13.08
C ALA A 209 2.55 -16.34 -11.62
N HIS A 210 3.37 -15.30 -11.39
CA HIS A 210 3.57 -14.73 -10.06
C HIS A 210 3.96 -13.25 -10.11
N GLY A 211 3.11 -12.37 -9.57
CA GLY A 211 3.26 -10.91 -9.65
C GLY A 211 4.34 -10.28 -8.76
N THR A 212 5.26 -11.06 -8.19
CA THR A 212 6.35 -10.55 -7.32
C THR A 212 7.60 -11.42 -7.36
N ASN A 213 7.46 -12.75 -7.40
CA ASN A 213 8.58 -13.67 -7.39
C ASN A 213 8.57 -14.59 -8.62
N LEU A 214 9.17 -14.10 -9.70
CA LEU A 214 9.25 -14.83 -10.98
C LEU A 214 10.05 -16.14 -10.89
N ARG A 215 10.87 -16.34 -9.84
CA ARG A 215 11.61 -17.60 -9.64
C ARG A 215 10.72 -18.77 -9.28
N LEU A 216 9.48 -18.52 -8.86
CA LEU A 216 8.51 -19.57 -8.54
C LEU A 216 7.85 -20.14 -9.79
N ILE A 217 7.88 -19.42 -10.93
CA ILE A 217 7.27 -19.90 -12.17
C ILE A 217 7.90 -21.25 -12.56
N ASN A 218 7.05 -22.18 -12.99
CA ASN A 218 7.38 -23.57 -13.33
C ASN A 218 7.88 -24.43 -12.14
N THR A 219 7.86 -23.93 -10.90
CA THR A 219 8.11 -24.76 -9.72
C THR A 219 6.83 -25.52 -9.32
N ASP A 220 7.03 -26.67 -8.68
CA ASP A 220 5.98 -27.53 -8.17
C ASP A 220 5.29 -26.87 -6.96
N PHE A 221 4.05 -26.42 -7.16
CA PHE A 221 3.29 -25.71 -6.13
C PHE A 221 3.03 -26.59 -4.92
N GLY A 222 2.77 -27.89 -5.11
CA GLY A 222 2.48 -28.83 -4.02
C GLY A 222 3.58 -28.93 -2.97
N LYS A 223 4.82 -28.61 -3.34
CA LYS A 223 6.00 -28.62 -2.45
C LYS A 223 6.25 -27.30 -1.73
N ILE A 224 5.46 -26.27 -2.00
CA ILE A 224 5.66 -24.96 -1.41
C ILE A 224 5.30 -24.98 0.07
N LYS A 225 6.23 -24.48 0.86
CA LYS A 225 6.09 -24.23 2.29
C LYS A 225 6.34 -22.76 2.55
N ASP A 226 5.73 -22.24 3.60
CA ASP A 226 6.08 -20.93 4.12
C ASP A 226 7.47 -20.93 4.77
N PRO A 227 8.04 -19.76 5.11
CA PRO A 227 9.35 -19.67 5.74
C PRO A 227 9.50 -20.42 7.08
N GLU A 228 8.39 -20.83 7.70
CA GLU A 228 8.38 -21.56 8.98
C GLU A 228 8.12 -23.06 8.78
N GLY A 229 7.97 -23.51 7.52
CA GLY A 229 7.81 -24.90 7.15
C GLY A 229 6.35 -25.38 7.07
N LYS A 230 5.36 -24.50 7.27
CA LYS A 230 3.94 -24.84 7.10
C LYS A 230 3.68 -25.14 5.61
N PRO A 231 3.07 -26.29 5.26
CA PRO A 231 2.65 -26.58 3.89
C PRO A 231 1.67 -25.52 3.38
N VAL A 232 1.93 -24.98 2.19
CA VAL A 232 1.03 -24.01 1.53
C VAL A 232 0.36 -24.65 0.32
N GLY A 233 1.15 -25.30 -0.55
CA GLY A 233 0.62 -25.82 -1.81
C GLY A 233 -0.31 -27.00 -1.66
N GLU A 234 0.13 -28.05 -0.98
CA GLU A 234 -0.65 -29.27 -0.74
C GLU A 234 -2.05 -29.01 -0.17
N PRO A 235 -2.24 -28.26 0.93
CA PRO A 235 -3.58 -27.99 1.47
C PRO A 235 -4.44 -27.14 0.53
N ILE A 236 -3.85 -26.19 -0.20
CA ILE A 236 -4.58 -25.38 -1.18
C ILE A 236 -5.03 -26.22 -2.37
N LEU A 237 -4.18 -27.11 -2.90
CA LEU A 237 -4.54 -28.04 -3.97
C LEU A 237 -5.64 -29.00 -3.52
N ALA A 238 -5.57 -29.52 -2.29
CA ALA A 238 -6.61 -30.37 -1.71
C ALA A 238 -7.94 -29.63 -1.52
N LEU A 239 -7.90 -28.33 -1.20
CA LEU A 239 -9.08 -27.47 -1.14
C LEU A 239 -9.68 -27.27 -2.54
N MET A 240 -8.85 -26.92 -3.52
CA MET A 240 -9.29 -26.74 -4.91
C MET A 240 -9.78 -28.05 -5.53
N ALA A 241 -9.35 -29.23 -5.08
CA ALA A 241 -9.96 -30.47 -5.56
C ALA A 241 -11.45 -30.63 -5.18
N LYS A 242 -11.94 -29.88 -4.17
CA LYS A 242 -13.28 -30.04 -3.59
C LYS A 242 -14.24 -28.89 -3.89
N GLN A 243 -13.71 -27.69 -4.10
CA GLN A 243 -14.49 -26.46 -4.29
C GLN A 243 -13.77 -25.49 -5.22
N ASP A 244 -14.50 -24.51 -5.74
CA ASP A 244 -13.98 -23.57 -6.75
C ASP A 244 -13.45 -22.28 -6.14
N ASP A 245 -13.85 -21.92 -4.93
CA ASP A 245 -13.36 -20.76 -4.19
C ASP A 245 -12.93 -21.19 -2.80
N GLY A 246 -12.02 -20.44 -2.17
CA GLY A 246 -11.60 -20.72 -0.81
C GLY A 246 -10.62 -19.69 -0.28
N GLU A 247 -10.14 -19.93 0.93
CA GLU A 247 -9.14 -19.09 1.57
C GLU A 247 -8.13 -19.92 2.34
N TYR A 248 -6.91 -19.40 2.48
CA TYR A 248 -5.85 -20.07 3.23
C TYR A 248 -4.89 -19.06 3.85
N GLU A 249 -4.57 -19.26 5.11
CA GLU A 249 -3.63 -18.43 5.87
C GLU A 249 -2.26 -19.09 5.97
N TYR A 250 -1.20 -18.34 5.75
CA TYR A 250 0.20 -18.77 5.87
C TYR A 250 1.09 -17.55 6.04
N ARG A 251 2.34 -17.75 6.46
CA ARG A 251 3.28 -16.63 6.55
C ARG A 251 4.02 -16.43 5.25
N TRP A 252 4.26 -15.20 4.82
CA TRP A 252 5.00 -14.98 3.58
C TRP A 252 5.82 -13.71 3.62
N LYS A 253 6.88 -13.67 2.83
CA LYS A 253 7.63 -12.44 2.66
C LYS A 253 6.72 -11.39 2.02
N ASN A 254 6.50 -10.28 2.70
CA ASN A 254 5.79 -9.15 2.17
C ASN A 254 6.70 -8.42 1.16
N PRO A 255 6.24 -8.18 -0.08
CA PRO A 255 7.07 -7.59 -1.13
C PRO A 255 7.46 -6.14 -0.83
N VAL A 256 6.68 -5.46 0.02
CA VAL A 256 6.90 -4.08 0.41
C VAL A 256 7.85 -3.96 1.59
N THR A 257 7.57 -4.66 2.70
CA THR A 257 8.37 -4.50 3.94
C THR A 257 9.60 -5.40 3.95
N GLY A 258 9.62 -6.43 3.11
CA GLY A 258 10.65 -7.46 3.10
C GLY A 258 10.61 -8.40 4.31
N LYS A 259 9.68 -8.20 5.25
CA LYS A 259 9.49 -9.04 6.45
C LYS A 259 8.60 -10.24 6.14
N VAL A 260 8.71 -11.28 6.97
CA VAL A 260 7.79 -12.42 6.95
C VAL A 260 6.60 -12.09 7.87
N GLU A 261 5.43 -11.96 7.28
CA GLU A 261 4.19 -11.48 7.92
C GLU A 261 3.06 -12.49 7.67
N ASP A 262 1.99 -12.42 8.46
CA ASP A 262 0.79 -13.24 8.24
C ASP A 262 0.10 -12.82 6.95
N LYS A 263 -0.25 -13.79 6.11
CA LYS A 263 -0.92 -13.58 4.84
C LYS A 263 -2.17 -14.42 4.74
N HIS A 264 -3.29 -13.76 4.49
CA HIS A 264 -4.56 -14.40 4.18
C HIS A 264 -4.77 -14.35 2.67
N ALA A 265 -4.79 -15.51 2.02
CA ALA A 265 -4.97 -15.61 0.57
C ALA A 265 -6.38 -16.07 0.22
N TYR A 266 -7.07 -15.31 -0.63
CA TYR A 266 -8.25 -15.74 -1.36
C TYR A 266 -7.86 -16.53 -2.60
N LEU A 267 -8.64 -17.55 -2.90
CA LEU A 267 -8.38 -18.57 -3.90
C LEU A 267 -9.61 -18.73 -4.78
N LYS A 268 -9.42 -18.80 -6.09
CA LYS A 268 -10.51 -18.97 -7.06
C LYS A 268 -10.08 -19.78 -8.26
N LYS A 269 -10.91 -20.73 -8.67
CA LYS A 269 -10.70 -21.46 -9.91
C LYS A 269 -11.19 -20.69 -11.12
N VAL A 270 -10.42 -20.79 -12.19
CA VAL A 270 -10.78 -20.29 -13.51
C VAL A 270 -10.34 -21.34 -14.53
N GLY A 271 -11.28 -22.17 -14.96
CA GLY A 271 -10.96 -23.35 -15.77
C GLY A 271 -10.02 -24.29 -15.02
N HIS A 272 -8.85 -24.57 -15.60
CA HIS A 272 -7.80 -25.42 -15.02
C HIS A 272 -6.79 -24.61 -14.16
N PHE A 273 -7.03 -23.33 -13.92
CA PHE A 273 -6.17 -22.52 -13.05
C PHE A 273 -6.76 -22.32 -11.66
N LEU A 274 -5.88 -22.29 -10.67
CA LEU A 274 -6.07 -21.59 -9.42
C LEU A 274 -5.47 -20.18 -9.54
N VAL A 275 -6.28 -19.15 -9.30
CA VAL A 275 -5.87 -17.76 -9.15
C VAL A 275 -5.93 -17.40 -7.67
N ALA A 276 -4.91 -16.70 -7.17
CA ALA A 276 -4.85 -16.33 -5.77
C ALA A 276 -4.30 -14.92 -5.56
N VAL A 277 -4.89 -14.22 -4.59
CA VAL A 277 -4.47 -12.90 -4.11
C VAL A 277 -4.63 -12.90 -2.60
N GLY A 278 -3.71 -12.28 -1.87
CA GLY A 278 -3.84 -12.16 -0.42
C GLY A 278 -3.41 -10.81 0.10
N TYR A 279 -3.91 -10.49 1.29
CA TYR A 279 -3.53 -9.31 2.07
C TYR A 279 -2.68 -9.72 3.27
N TYR A 280 -1.91 -8.78 3.81
CA TYR A 280 -0.99 -9.02 4.91
C TYR A 280 -1.48 -8.38 6.21
N SER A 281 -1.24 -9.08 7.32
CA SER A 281 -1.40 -8.55 8.67
C SER A 281 -0.05 -8.58 9.40
N PRO A 282 0.32 -7.52 10.16
CA PRO A 282 1.57 -7.46 10.92
C PRO A 282 1.64 -8.48 12.06
#